data_AF-A0A7C2S3I1-F1
#
_entry.id   AF-A0A7C2S3I1-F1
#
_cell.length_a   1.000
_cell.length_b   1.000
_cell.length_c   1.000
_cell.angle_alpha   90.00
_cell.angle_beta   90.00
_cell.angle_gamma   90.00
#
_symmetry.space_group_name_H-M   'P 1'
#
loop_
_entity.id
_entity.type
_entity.pdbx_description
1 polymer ?
#
loop_
_entity_poly.entity_id
_entity_poly.type
_entity_poly.pdbx_seq_one_letter_code
_entity_poly.pdbx_strand_id
1 'polypeptide(L)'
;MRGDRAVVWSRIEESRDELSRLCQKHDVRRLALFGSAAGPDFKPGRSDLDFLVEFKDLSPSDYAEAYFGLWEDLQALFSSEVDLVT
;
A
#
# COMPACT_ATOMS: atom_id res chain seq x y z
N MET A 1 -17.44 -13.44 10.37
CA MET A 1 -17.50 -12.14 9.64
C MET A 1 -17.46 -10.91 10.56
N ARG A 2 -16.62 -10.91 11.62
CA ARG A 2 -16.24 -9.71 12.41
C ARG A 2 -14.72 -9.61 12.65
N GLY A 3 -13.98 -10.71 12.47
CA GLY A 3 -12.54 -10.79 12.76
C GLY A 3 -11.65 -10.28 11.63
N ASP A 4 -12.04 -10.46 10.37
CA ASP A 4 -11.15 -10.27 9.22
C ASP A 4 -10.75 -8.79 9.02
N ARG A 5 -11.68 -7.85 9.23
CA ARG A 5 -11.40 -6.41 9.21
C ARG A 5 -10.43 -5.98 10.31
N ALA A 6 -10.58 -6.52 11.51
CA ALA A 6 -9.70 -6.17 12.64
C ALA A 6 -8.25 -6.60 12.34
N VAL A 7 -8.08 -7.74 11.66
CA VAL A 7 -6.76 -8.26 11.28
C VAL A 7 -6.07 -7.37 10.23
N VAL A 8 -6.79 -6.92 9.19
CA VAL A 8 -6.22 -5.99 8.18
C VAL A 8 -5.81 -4.68 8.82
N TRP A 9 -6.72 -4.11 9.60
CA TRP A 9 -6.48 -2.81 10.22
C TRP A 9 -5.33 -2.87 11.23
N SER A 10 -5.24 -3.96 12.01
CA SER A 10 -4.08 -4.24 12.88
C SER A 10 -2.79 -4.30 12.08
N ARG A 11 -2.76 -5.02 10.95
CA ARG A 11 -1.55 -5.15 10.13
C ARG A 11 -1.13 -3.84 9.47
N ILE A 12 -2.09 -3.01 9.04
CA ILE A 12 -1.80 -1.67 8.51
C ILE A 12 -1.30 -0.74 9.63
N GLU A 13 -1.90 -0.81 10.82
CA GLU A 13 -1.47 -0.04 11.99
C GLU A 13 -0.07 -0.46 12.48
N GLU A 14 0.20 -1.77 12.53
CA GLU A 14 1.52 -2.34 12.86
C GLU A 14 2.60 -1.93 11.86
N SER A 15 2.25 -1.85 10.57
CA SER A 15 3.16 -1.44 9.50
C SER A 15 3.25 0.08 9.31
N ARG A 16 2.60 0.91 10.15
CA ARG A 16 2.48 2.36 9.92
C ARG A 16 3.83 3.08 9.82
N ASP A 17 4.80 2.70 10.65
CA ASP A 17 6.14 3.29 10.62
C ASP A 17 6.88 2.89 9.34
N GLU A 18 6.75 1.64 8.91
CA GLU A 18 7.38 1.15 7.69
C GLU A 18 6.76 1.76 6.45
N LEU A 19 5.43 1.83 6.39
CA LEU A 19 4.70 2.57 5.35
C LEU A 19 5.16 4.03 5.27
N SER A 20 5.40 4.68 6.41
CA SER A 20 5.89 6.06 6.45
C SER A 20 7.32 6.16 5.90
N ARG A 21 8.19 5.18 6.18
CA ARG A 21 9.54 5.11 5.60
C ARG A 21 9.50 4.88 4.10
N LEU A 22 8.65 3.96 3.62
CA LEU A 22 8.47 3.70 2.20
C LEU A 22 7.94 4.94 1.46
N CYS A 23 6.99 5.66 2.06
CA CYS A 23 6.49 6.91 1.48
C CYS A 23 7.61 7.96 1.34
N GLN A 24 8.51 8.04 2.32
CA GLN A 24 9.65 8.95 2.26
C GLN A 24 10.69 8.49 1.23
N LYS A 25 10.98 7.19 1.17
CA LYS A 25 11.95 6.58 0.24
C LYS A 25 11.57 6.81 -1.22
N HIS A 26 10.28 6.73 -1.54
CA HIS A 26 9.75 6.78 -2.91
C HIS A 26 9.04 8.10 -3.25
N ASP A 27 9.34 9.19 -2.53
CA ASP A 27 8.76 10.51 -2.79
C ASP A 27 7.22 10.54 -2.90
N VAL A 28 6.56 9.73 -2.11
CA VAL A 28 5.09 9.71 -1.98
C VAL A 28 4.64 10.92 -1.18
N ARG A 29 3.71 11.69 -1.73
CA ARG A 29 3.02 12.79 -1.06
C ARG A 29 1.80 12.30 -0.27
N ARG A 30 1.07 11.30 -0.78
CA ARG A 30 -0.06 10.68 -0.09
C ARG A 30 -0.19 9.21 -0.47
N LEU A 31 -0.47 8.38 0.53
CA LEU A 31 -0.83 6.98 0.35
C LEU A 31 -2.15 6.72 1.08
N ALA A 32 -3.11 6.07 0.43
CA ALA A 32 -4.39 5.72 1.02
C ALA A 32 -4.80 4.30 0.61
N LEU A 33 -5.22 3.48 1.58
CA LEU A 33 -5.82 2.19 1.30
C LEU A 33 -7.28 2.40 0.86
N PHE A 34 -7.71 1.74 -0.21
CA PHE A 34 -9.09 1.79 -0.68
C PHE A 34 -9.59 0.41 -1.13
N GLY A 35 -10.71 0.36 -1.83
CA GLY A 35 -11.19 -0.87 -2.45
C GLY A 35 -11.67 -1.94 -1.47
N SER A 36 -11.56 -3.19 -1.89
CA SER A 36 -12.07 -4.34 -1.13
C SER A 36 -11.25 -4.62 0.13
N ALA A 37 -9.99 -4.20 0.14
CA ALA A 37 -9.12 -4.19 1.31
C ALA A 37 -9.60 -3.26 2.44
N ALA A 38 -10.40 -2.25 2.11
CA ALA A 38 -11.08 -1.39 3.08
C ALA A 38 -12.46 -1.93 3.52
N GLY A 39 -12.91 -3.07 2.98
CA GLY A 39 -14.25 -3.63 3.12
C GLY A 39 -14.34 -4.92 3.96
N PRO A 40 -15.56 -5.44 4.18
CA PRO A 40 -15.80 -6.65 4.99
C PRO A 40 -15.38 -7.97 4.32
N ASP A 41 -15.01 -7.94 3.04
CA ASP A 41 -14.76 -9.13 2.21
C ASP A 41 -13.26 -9.48 2.07
N PHE A 42 -12.36 -8.74 2.72
CA PHE A 42 -10.93 -9.03 2.68
C PHE A 42 -10.62 -10.42 3.27
N LYS A 43 -9.87 -11.20 2.51
CA LYS A 43 -9.41 -12.54 2.91
C LYS A 43 -7.88 -12.55 2.97
N PRO A 44 -7.29 -12.67 4.17
CA PRO A 44 -5.84 -12.78 4.31
C PRO A 44 -5.26 -13.89 3.42
N GLY A 45 -4.23 -13.54 2.65
CA GLY A 45 -3.57 -14.47 1.72
C GLY A 45 -4.36 -14.80 0.44
N ARG A 46 -5.47 -14.08 0.17
CA ARG A 46 -6.27 -14.24 -1.06
C ARG A 46 -6.78 -12.94 -1.68
N SER A 47 -6.88 -11.88 -0.88
CA SER A 47 -7.29 -10.55 -1.36
C SER A 47 -6.07 -9.66 -1.53
N ASP A 48 -6.10 -8.88 -2.60
CA ASP A 48 -5.08 -7.89 -2.91
C ASP A 48 -5.24 -6.66 -2.01
N LEU A 49 -4.19 -5.85 -1.91
CA LEU A 49 -4.22 -4.56 -1.22
C LEU A 49 -4.21 -3.41 -2.24
N ASP A 50 -5.32 -2.69 -2.32
CA ASP A 50 -5.49 -1.57 -3.24
C ASP A 50 -5.05 -0.24 -2.59
N PHE A 51 -4.03 0.41 -3.14
CA PHE A 51 -3.56 1.72 -2.66
C PHE A 51 -3.68 2.81 -3.72
N LEU A 52 -4.26 3.94 -3.32
CA LEU A 52 -4.16 5.19 -4.06
C LEU A 52 -2.87 5.87 -3.63
N VAL A 53 -2.04 6.21 -4.61
CA VAL A 53 -0.74 6.86 -4.38
C VAL A 53 -0.69 8.18 -5.15
N GLU A 54 -0.20 9.20 -4.47
CA GLU A 54 0.03 10.52 -5.03
C GLU A 54 1.50 10.84 -4.79
N PHE A 55 2.29 10.98 -5.84
CA PHE A 55 3.72 11.32 -5.73
C PHE A 55 3.93 12.84 -5.61
N LYS A 56 5.14 13.24 -5.22
CA LYS A 56 5.63 14.62 -5.37
C LYS A 56 5.84 14.94 -6.86
N ASP A 57 6.20 16.19 -7.13
CA ASP A 57 6.58 16.61 -8.49
C ASP A 57 7.92 15.96 -8.87
N LEU A 58 7.87 14.98 -9.78
CA LEU A 58 8.99 14.14 -10.19
C LEU A 58 9.17 14.22 -11.71
N SER A 59 10.41 14.05 -12.18
CA SER A 59 10.62 13.83 -13.61
C SER A 59 9.97 12.50 -14.05
N PRO A 60 9.63 12.31 -15.34
CA PRO A 60 9.05 11.06 -15.80
C PRO A 60 9.91 9.81 -15.49
N SER A 61 11.24 9.95 -15.46
CA SER A 61 12.14 8.85 -15.10
C SER A 61 12.07 8.52 -13.61
N ASP A 62 12.15 9.55 -12.77
CA ASP A 62 12.12 9.38 -11.31
C ASP A 62 10.74 8.87 -10.85
N TYR A 63 9.67 9.29 -11.53
CA TYR A 63 8.32 8.79 -11.28
C TYR A 63 8.22 7.27 -11.53
N ALA A 64 8.77 6.78 -12.64
CA ALA A 64 8.74 5.35 -12.94
C ALA A 64 9.52 4.55 -11.89
N GLU A 65 10.71 5.03 -11.50
CA GLU A 65 11.52 4.41 -10.46
C GLU A 65 10.81 4.38 -9.09
N ALA A 66 10.22 5.51 -8.69
CA ALA A 66 9.45 5.63 -7.46
C ALA A 66 8.21 4.73 -7.45
N TYR A 67 7.48 4.66 -8.57
CA TYR A 67 6.28 3.83 -8.70
C TYR A 67 6.59 2.34 -8.56
N PHE A 68 7.53 1.83 -9.37
CA PHE A 68 7.87 0.41 -9.34
C PHE A 68 8.58 0.03 -8.04
N GLY A 69 9.45 0.89 -7.51
CA GLY A 69 10.11 0.68 -6.22
C GLY A 69 9.12 0.62 -5.06
N LEU A 70 8.12 1.51 -5.03
CA LEU A 70 7.06 1.47 -4.02
C LEU A 70 6.22 0.20 -4.13
N TRP A 71 5.85 -0.17 -5.36
CA TRP A 71 5.06 -1.37 -5.61
C TRP A 71 5.77 -2.64 -5.12
N GLU A 72 7.05 -2.80 -5.42
CA GLU A 72 7.87 -3.93 -4.96
C GLU A 72 7.98 -3.98 -3.43
N ASP A 73 8.29 -2.84 -2.80
CA ASP A 73 8.47 -2.77 -1.35
C ASP A 73 7.16 -3.04 -0.59
N LEU A 74 6.01 -2.56 -1.10
CA LEU A 74 4.71 -2.84 -0.49
C LEU A 74 4.33 -4.32 -0.59
N GLN A 75 4.59 -4.96 -1.73
CA GLN A 75 4.37 -6.39 -1.88
C GLN A 75 5.25 -7.19 -0.92
N ALA A 76 6.51 -6.79 -0.75
CA ALA A 76 7.41 -7.42 0.22
C ALA A 76 6.91 -7.24 1.66
N LEU A 77 6.49 -6.03 2.04
CA LEU A 77 6.00 -5.69 3.38
C LEU A 77 4.77 -6.51 3.77
N PHE A 78 3.81 -6.68 2.85
CA PHE A 78 2.57 -7.37 3.15
C PHE A 78 2.55 -8.85 2.73
N SER A 79 3.53 -9.29 1.95
CA SER A 79 3.56 -10.63 1.34
C SER A 79 2.22 -10.96 0.67
N SER A 80 1.66 -9.97 -0.02
CA SER A 80 0.35 -9.99 -0.68
C SER A 80 0.47 -9.23 -1.99
N GLU A 81 -0.38 -9.56 -2.96
CA GLU A 81 -0.50 -8.79 -4.19
C GLU A 81 -1.00 -7.37 -3.85
N VAL A 82 -0.40 -6.38 -4.51
CA VAL A 82 -0.67 -4.96 -4.29
C VAL A 82 -1.03 -4.33 -5.62
N ASP A 83 -2.12 -3.59 -5.65
CA ASP A 83 -2.49 -2.73 -6.77
C ASP A 83 -2.25 -1.27 -6.40
N LEU A 84 -1.56 -0.53 -7.28
CA LEU A 84 -1.30 0.90 -7.12
C LEU A 84 -2.08 1.68 -8.16
N VAL A 85 -2.79 2.70 -7.71
CA VAL A 85 -3.55 3.62 -8.56
C VAL A 85 -3.09 5.04 -8.31
N THR A 86 -2.79 5.78 -9.38
CA THR A 86 -2.20 7.14 -9.35
C THR A 86 -3.15 8.21 -9.86
#